data_AF-A0A8T4P4V3-F1
#
_entry.id   AF-A0A8T4P4V3-F1
#
_cell.length_a   1.000
_cell.length_b   1.000
_cell.length_c   1.000
_cell.angle_alpha   90.00
_cell.angle_beta   90.00
_cell.angle_gamma   90.00
#
_symmetry.space_group_name_H-M   'P 1'
#
loop_
_entity.id
_entity.type
_entity.pdbx_description
1 polymer ?
#
loop_
_entity_poly.entity_id
_entity_poly.type
_entity_poly.pdbx_seq_one_letter_code
_entity_poly.pdbx_strand_id
1 'polypeptide(L)' 'MIKTFILKVKPDLAISGHLHENAGKEDKIGKTKIVNPGPFGKIINF' A
#
# COMPACT_ATOMS: atom_id res chain seq x y z
N MET A 1 -14.05 -2.76 -1.53
CA MET A 1 -13.94 -3.44 -0.23
C MET A 1 -12.68 -3.06 0.54
N ILE A 2 -11.49 -3.08 -0.07
CA ILE A 2 -10.21 -2.81 0.64
C ILE A 2 -10.10 -1.39 1.23
N LYS A 3 -10.61 -0.37 0.53
CA LYS A 3 -10.65 1.03 1.03
C LYS A 3 -11.43 1.15 2.34
N THR A 4 -12.59 0.50 2.42
CA THR A 4 -13.44 0.52 3.63
C THR A 4 -12.74 -0.16 4.82
N PHE A 5 -12.00 -1.24 4.57
CA PHE A 5 -11.19 -1.89 5.58
C PHE A 5 -10.10 -0.96 6.11
N ILE A 6 -9.35 -0.31 5.22
CA ILE A 6 -8.28 0.65 5.57
C ILE A 6 -8.84 1.80 6.42
N LEU A 7 -10.00 2.35 6.05
CA LEU A 7 -10.62 3.45 6.81
C LEU A 7 -11.08 3.02 8.22
N LYS A 8 -11.50 1.76 8.41
CA LYS A 8 -11.95 1.23 9.70
C LYS A 8 -10.78 0.83 10.60
N VAL A 9 -9.84 0.06 10.08
CA VAL A 9 -8.74 -0.54 10.85
C VAL A 9 -7.57 0.43 11.00
N LYS A 10 -7.36 1.31 10.02
CA LYS A 10 -6.29 2.32 9.98
C LYS A 10 -4.92 1.69 10.29
N PRO A 11 -4.45 0.70 9.51
CA PRO A 11 -3.09 0.18 9.68
C PRO A 11 -2.06 1.26 9.35
N ASP A 12 -0.82 1.13 9.83
CA ASP A 12 0.24 2.09 9.48
C ASP A 12 0.74 1.86 8.04
N LEU A 13 0.69 0.61 7.54
CA LEU A 13 1.07 0.23 6.19
C LEU A 13 0.07 -0.77 5.56
N ALA A 14 -0.27 -0.56 4.30
CA ALA A 14 -1.03 -1.47 3.45
C ALA A 14 -0.24 -1.81 2.17
N ILE A 15 0.01 -3.09 1.94
CA ILE A 15 0.81 -3.57 0.80
C ILE A 15 -0.10 -4.29 -0.19
N SER A 16 -0.02 -3.94 -1.48
CA SER A 16 -0.79 -4.61 -2.54
C SER A 16 0.05 -4.85 -3.79
N GLY A 17 -0.30 -5.88 -4.57
CA GLY A 17 0.40 -6.23 -5.82
C GLY A 17 -0.58 -6.36 -6.99
N HIS A 18 -0.33 -7.32 -7.87
CA HIS A 18 -1.16 -7.68 -9.04
C HIS A 18 -1.02 -6.78 -10.27
N LEU A 19 -1.16 -5.46 -10.13
CA LEU A 19 -0.98 -4.53 -11.27
C LEU A 19 0.47 -4.05 -11.36
N HIS A 20 1.23 -4.59 -12.31
CA HIS A 20 2.64 -4.23 -12.53
C HIS A 20 2.82 -2.76 -12.94
N GLU A 21 1.83 -2.15 -13.59
CA GLU A 21 1.81 -0.73 -13.96
C GLU A 21 1.85 0.21 -12.75
N ASN A 22 1.53 -0.32 -11.56
CA ASN A 22 1.56 0.40 -10.30
C ASN A 22 2.74 0.00 -9.41
N ALA A 23 3.67 -0.84 -9.90
CA ALA A 23 4.89 -1.16 -9.18
C ALA A 23 5.66 0.12 -8.81
N GLY A 24 6.12 0.20 -7.56
CA GLY A 24 6.85 1.34 -7.01
C GLY A 24 5.97 2.52 -6.59
N LYS A 25 4.70 2.58 -7.01
CA LYS A 25 3.79 3.67 -6.63
C LYS A 25 3.37 3.55 -5.17
N GLU A 26 3.19 4.72 -4.56
CA GLU A 26 2.76 4.87 -3.18
C GLU A 26 1.53 5.78 -3.13
N ASP A 27 0.65 5.52 -2.18
CA ASP A 27 -0.53 6.33 -1.93
C ASP A 27 -0.77 6.43 -0.41
N LYS A 28 -1.73 7.25 0.01
CA LYS A 28 -2.04 7.46 1.41
C LYS A 28 -3.54 7.63 1.63
N ILE A 29 -4.07 6.91 2.62
CA ILE A 29 -5.44 7.09 3.11
C ILE A 29 -5.38 7.35 4.60
N GLY A 30 -5.66 8.59 5.02
CA GLY A 30 -5.53 8.99 6.42
C GLY A 30 -4.08 8.79 6.91
N LYS A 31 -3.88 7.99 7.97
CA LYS A 31 -2.54 7.65 8.46
C LYS A 31 -1.90 6.46 7.73
N THR A 32 -2.67 5.69 6.98
CA THR A 32 -2.19 4.48 6.33
C THR A 32 -1.38 4.82 5.09
N LYS A 33 -0.12 4.38 5.06
CA LYS A 33 0.70 4.37 3.85
C LYS A 33 0.34 3.17 2.99
N ILE A 34 0.17 3.36 1.68
CA ILE A 34 -0.17 2.30 0.72
C ILE A 34 1.01 2.14 -0.23
N VAL A 35 1.48 0.91 -0.43
CA VAL A 35 2.65 0.63 -1.26
C VAL A 35 2.39 -0.57 -2.16
N ASN A 36 2.70 -0.43 -3.45
CA ASN A 36 2.87 -1.57 -4.34
C ASN A 36 4.36 -1.81 -4.61
N PRO A 37 4.98 -2.84 -4.01
CA PRO A 37 6.40 -3.10 -4.16
C PRO A 37 6.76 -3.65 -5.56
N GLY A 38 5.77 -4.09 -6.35
CA GLY A 38 6.02 -4.73 -7.63
C GLY A 38 6.74 -6.09 -7.51
N PRO A 39 7.08 -6.72 -8.65
CA PRO A 39 7.65 -8.07 -8.67
C PRO A 39 9.07 -8.17 -8.07
N PHE A 40 9.78 -7.05 -7.95
CA PHE A 40 11.17 -7.01 -7.47
C PHE A 40 11.29 -6.62 -5.99
N GLY A 41 10.17 -6.35 -5.32
CA GLY A 41 10.19 -5.88 -3.94
C GLY A 41 10.57 -4.40 -3.80
N LYS A 42 10.43 -3.86 -2.59
CA LYS A 42 10.82 -2.50 -2.23
C LYS A 42 11.27 -2.46 -0.77
N ILE A 43 12.40 -1.81 -0.50
CA ILE A 43 12.86 -1.55 0.87
C ILE A 43 12.00 -0.41 1.45
N ILE A 44 11.39 -0.65 2.60
CA ILE A 44 10.56 0.33 3.32
C ILE A 44 11.23 0.62 4.66
N ASN A 45 11.54 1.89 4.88
CA ASN A 45 12.08 2.40 6.14
C ASN A 45 10.93 3.00 6.97
N PHE A 46 10.98 2.81 8.29
CA PHE A 46 9.99 3.28 9.27
C PHE A 46 10.60 4.29 10.23
#